data_AF-A0A965KCK9-F1
#
_entry.id   AF-A0A965KCK9-F1
#
_cell.length_a   1.000
_cell.length_b   1.000
_cell.length_c   1.000
_cell.angle_alpha   90.00
_cell.angle_beta   90.00
_cell.angle_gamma   90.00
#
_symmetry.space_group_name_H-M   'P 1'
#
loop_
_entity.id
_entity.type
_entity.pdbx_description
1 polymer ?
#
loop_
_entity_poly.entity_id
_entity_poly.type
_entity_poly.pdbx_seq_one_letter_code
_entity_poly.pdbx_strand_id
1 'polypeptide(L)'
;DRNGLRPSRYYVTKDDYVIMGSEAGVLPVDPANVASKGRLQPGRMFLVNMEEGRIVADEEIKQQIASQKPYREWLDKNLIKLADIADAPAATPSSHSNTVQRQLAFGYSFEDQRKLLVPMAKDGVEATGSMGTDIPLAVLSNKSKLLYDYFKQLFAQVTNPPIDCIREEIVTSSVTTIGPERNLLDPNPSSCHLIELQSPILTNEELAKLRHVAHGQFKSVTIPTLFDAKKGAKGLEEAMDEVCRQAGLHIDAGINLIILSDRGVDRNNAAIPPLLAVSGLHHYLIREGKRTKVGLILESGEPREVHHFCTLIGYGCAGINPYLAFETLDDMIKQGLLVGVDHYTACKNYVKAATKGIVKVASKIGISTIQSYLGAQIFECVGLQQKVVDKYFTGTATRIEGADVAAIAEETLERHRRAFPDRVDTPATLEVGGDYQWRNEGEGHLFSPQVIHSLQKAVRTNNYDTFKVYSGLVNNQMQQIFTLRGLLQFKARTPVDISEVESAESILKRFKTGAMSYGSISSEAHEALAIAMNRIGGKSNTGEGGEDPARFTWTNEQGDSKNSAIKQVASGRFGVTSRYLTNAKEIQIKMAQGAKPGEGGQLPGGKV
;
A
#
# COMPACT_ATOMS: atom_id res chain seq x y z
N ASP A 1 22.56 10.23 3.10
CA ASP A 1 21.18 10.24 3.63
C ASP A 1 21.13 9.44 4.93
N ARG A 2 19.95 9.31 5.56
CA ARG A 2 19.76 8.60 6.85
C ARG A 2 20.15 7.12 6.81
N ASN A 3 20.06 6.47 5.65
CA ASN A 3 20.35 5.03 5.47
C ASN A 3 21.70 4.80 4.76
N GLY A 4 22.37 5.87 4.30
CA GLY A 4 23.67 5.77 3.63
C GLY A 4 23.59 5.01 2.29
N LEU A 5 22.56 5.28 1.49
CA LEU A 5 22.26 4.54 0.25
C LEU A 5 23.22 4.87 -0.91
N ARG A 6 24.08 5.88 -0.75
CA ARG A 6 25.08 6.28 -1.75
C ARG A 6 26.48 6.21 -1.15
N PRO A 7 27.46 5.67 -1.88
CA PRO A 7 28.83 5.60 -1.40
C PRO A 7 29.46 6.99 -1.41
N SER A 8 30.26 7.27 -0.40
CA SER A 8 31.11 8.44 -0.36
C SER A 8 32.35 8.12 0.46
N ARG A 9 33.52 8.25 -0.16
CA ARG A 9 34.85 7.91 0.38
C ARG A 9 35.70 9.17 0.37
N TYR A 10 36.61 9.27 1.34
CA TYR A 10 37.57 10.37 1.36
C TYR A 10 38.98 9.89 1.75
N TYR A 11 39.97 10.63 1.27
CA TYR A 11 41.38 10.53 1.62
C TYR A 11 41.82 11.85 2.22
N VAL A 12 42.63 11.78 3.26
CA VAL A 12 43.39 12.91 3.78
C VAL A 12 44.86 12.58 3.56
N THR A 13 45.59 13.46 2.89
CA THR A 13 47.02 13.30 2.64
C THR A 13 47.87 14.00 3.71
N LYS A 14 49.17 13.73 3.74
CA LYS A 14 50.10 14.36 4.71
C LYS A 14 50.47 15.80 4.34
N ASP A 15 50.18 16.20 3.11
CA ASP A 15 50.24 17.56 2.58
C ASP A 15 48.88 18.27 2.62
N ASP A 16 48.00 17.87 3.55
CA ASP A 16 46.74 18.52 3.92
C ASP A 16 45.67 18.63 2.80
N TYR A 17 45.74 17.79 1.76
CA TYR A 17 44.66 17.66 0.80
C TYR A 17 43.57 16.71 1.28
N VAL A 18 42.31 17.10 1.05
CA VAL A 18 41.13 16.26 1.24
C VAL A 18 40.55 15.92 -0.14
N ILE A 19 40.55 14.63 -0.47
CA ILE A 19 40.00 14.13 -1.74
C ILE A 19 38.76 13.29 -1.41
N MET A 20 37.58 13.76 -1.81
CA MET A 20 36.31 13.08 -1.57
C MET A 20 35.64 12.70 -2.90
N GLY A 21 35.12 11.48 -2.99
CA GLY A 21 34.47 10.97 -4.19
C GLY A 21 33.50 9.85 -3.90
N SER A 22 32.70 9.47 -4.90
CA SER A 22 31.77 8.33 -4.78
C SER A 22 32.53 7.01 -4.65
N GLU A 23 33.70 6.92 -5.28
CA GLU A 23 34.57 5.74 -5.26
C GLU A 23 35.95 6.08 -4.71
N ALA A 24 36.61 5.05 -4.19
CA ALA A 24 38.00 5.10 -3.78
C ALA A 24 38.90 4.88 -5.01
N GLY A 25 39.99 5.64 -5.16
CA GLY A 25 40.95 5.48 -6.26
C GLY A 25 40.64 6.27 -7.54
N VAL A 26 39.77 7.28 -7.47
CA VAL A 26 39.45 8.18 -8.60
C VAL A 26 40.62 9.08 -9.01
N LEU A 27 41.59 9.29 -8.12
CA LEU A 27 42.82 10.04 -8.38
C LEU A 27 44.03 9.22 -7.92
N PRO A 28 45.17 9.29 -8.63
CA PRO A 28 46.41 8.69 -8.19
C PRO A 28 46.93 9.43 -6.96
N VAL A 29 47.05 8.73 -5.83
CA VAL A 29 47.65 9.24 -4.59
C VAL A 29 48.70 8.23 -4.14
N ASP A 30 49.93 8.69 -3.94
CA ASP A 30 51.00 7.85 -3.39
C ASP A 30 50.57 7.29 -2.03
N PRO A 31 50.50 5.96 -1.83
CA PRO A 31 50.18 5.36 -0.54
C PRO A 31 51.01 5.89 0.62
N ALA A 32 52.28 6.29 0.38
CA ALA A 32 53.15 6.85 1.41
C ALA A 32 52.72 8.25 1.86
N ASN A 33 52.00 9.00 1.01
CA ASN A 33 51.47 10.33 1.30
C ASN A 33 50.06 10.29 1.93
N VAL A 34 49.44 9.12 2.11
CA VAL A 34 48.12 9.05 2.75
C VAL A 34 48.26 9.15 4.26
N ALA A 35 47.61 10.15 4.86
CA ALA A 35 47.48 10.29 6.32
C ALA A 35 46.30 9.47 6.85
N SER A 36 45.14 9.55 6.20
CA SER A 36 43.96 8.75 6.58
C SER A 36 43.02 8.46 5.41
N LYS A 37 42.18 7.42 5.56
CA LYS A 37 41.10 7.08 4.61
C LYS A 37 39.82 6.85 5.39
N GLY A 38 38.71 7.37 4.89
CA GLY A 38 37.42 7.24 5.53
C GLY A 38 36.26 7.11 4.54
N ARG A 39 35.06 7.05 5.11
CA ARG A 39 33.80 7.03 4.37
C ARG A 39 32.70 7.75 5.14
N LEU A 40 31.74 8.31 4.42
CA LEU A 40 30.52 8.82 5.04
C LEU A 40 29.63 7.64 5.46
N GLN A 41 29.15 7.68 6.69
CA GLN A 41 28.26 6.68 7.27
C GLN A 41 26.81 7.20 7.28
N PRO A 42 25.79 6.32 7.42
CA PRO A 42 24.39 6.73 7.48
C PRO A 42 24.16 7.88 8.48
N GLY A 43 23.52 8.95 8.03
CA GLY A 43 23.17 10.12 8.87
C GLY A 43 24.34 10.95 9.42
N ARG A 44 25.60 10.67 9.04
CA ARG A 44 26.76 11.49 9.43
C ARG A 44 27.02 12.62 8.44
N MET A 45 27.56 13.71 8.95
CA MET A 45 27.97 14.88 8.19
C MET A 45 29.48 14.86 7.96
N PHE A 46 29.92 15.50 6.88
CA PHE A 46 31.34 15.72 6.58
C PHE A 46 31.51 17.18 6.21
N LEU A 47 32.31 17.91 6.99
CA LEU A 47 32.57 19.33 6.80
C LEU A 47 34.07 19.57 6.84
N VAL A 48 34.59 20.22 5.82
CA VAL A 48 35.94 20.79 5.82
C VAL A 48 35.78 22.27 6.12
N ASN A 49 36.27 22.71 7.28
CA ASN A 49 36.31 24.12 7.61
C ASN A 49 37.63 24.71 7.07
N MET A 50 37.52 25.55 6.03
CA MET A 50 38.67 26.13 5.34
C MET A 50 39.34 27.25 6.14
N GLU A 51 38.63 27.90 7.06
CA GLU A 51 39.19 28.95 7.92
C GLU A 51 40.01 28.34 9.06
N GLU A 52 39.51 27.25 9.64
CA GLU A 52 40.21 26.50 10.70
C GLU A 52 41.22 25.48 10.16
N GLY A 53 41.21 25.22 8.84
CA GLY A 53 42.13 24.29 8.19
C GLY A 53 41.97 22.83 8.62
N ARG A 54 40.75 22.40 8.98
CA ARG A 54 40.51 21.03 9.49
C ARG A 54 39.17 20.44 9.06
N ILE A 55 39.08 19.10 9.14
CA ILE A 55 37.81 18.39 9.06
C ILE A 55 37.12 18.47 10.42
N VAL A 56 35.89 18.97 10.44
CA VAL A 56 35.07 19.06 11.65
C VAL A 56 34.35 17.74 11.87
N ALA A 57 34.42 17.21 13.09
CA ALA A 57 33.78 15.95 13.42
C ALA A 57 32.24 16.07 13.40
N ASP A 58 31.55 15.01 12.98
CA ASP A 58 30.08 14.94 12.92
C ASP A 58 29.40 15.29 14.26
N GLU A 59 29.95 14.80 15.37
CA GLU A 59 29.45 15.08 16.72
C GLU A 59 29.61 16.56 17.09
N GLU A 60 30.72 17.18 16.68
CA GLU A 60 30.98 18.59 16.94
C GLU A 60 29.98 19.48 16.19
N ILE A 61 29.75 19.20 14.90
CA ILE A 61 28.76 19.91 14.07
C ILE A 61 27.37 19.81 14.71
N LYS A 62 26.97 18.58 15.06
CA LYS A 62 25.65 18.31 15.65
C LYS A 62 25.50 18.95 17.02
N GLN A 63 26.54 18.90 17.86
CA GLN A 63 26.54 19.49 19.19
C GLN A 63 26.46 21.02 19.11
N GLN A 64 27.19 21.64 18.18
CA GLN A 64 27.11 23.07 17.93
C GLN A 64 25.67 23.47 17.60
N ILE A 65 25.03 22.78 16.65
CA ILE A 65 23.63 23.06 16.26
C ILE A 65 22.66 22.79 17.41
N ALA A 66 22.76 21.61 18.05
CA ALA A 66 21.87 21.20 19.15
C ALA A 66 21.97 22.09 20.40
N SER A 67 23.07 22.82 20.57
CA SER A 67 23.29 23.77 21.67
C SER A 67 22.87 25.21 21.37
N GLN A 68 22.49 25.55 20.13
CA GLN A 68 22.12 26.93 19.77
C GLN A 68 20.87 27.42 20.50
N LYS A 69 19.95 26.51 20.84
CA LYS A 69 18.69 26.78 21.54
C LYS A 69 18.42 25.64 22.53
N PRO A 70 17.63 25.88 23.59
CA PRO A 70 17.31 24.83 24.55
C PRO A 70 16.19 23.92 24.01
N TYR A 71 16.47 23.19 22.92
CA TYR A 71 15.48 22.36 22.21
C TYR A 71 14.83 21.31 23.10
N ARG A 72 15.59 20.68 24.01
CA ARG A 72 15.04 19.73 24.99
C ARG A 72 14.00 20.39 25.88
N GLU A 73 14.29 21.57 26.41
CA GLU A 73 13.36 22.33 27.24
C GLU A 73 12.10 22.73 26.44
N TRP A 74 12.26 23.10 25.16
CA TRP A 74 11.13 23.42 24.30
C TRP A 74 10.23 22.22 24.08
N LEU A 75 10.80 21.04 23.80
CA LEU A 75 10.04 19.81 23.64
C LEU A 75 9.33 19.43 24.94
N ASP A 76 10.06 19.37 26.06
CA ASP A 76 9.50 18.93 27.35
C ASP A 76 8.35 19.84 27.84
N LYS A 77 8.37 21.13 27.49
CA LYS A 77 7.33 22.10 27.88
C LYS A 77 6.16 22.21 26.90
N ASN A 78 6.36 21.94 25.60
CA ASN A 78 5.37 22.30 24.57
C ASN A 78 4.82 21.10 23.79
N LEU A 79 5.59 20.01 23.63
CA LEU A 79 5.13 18.81 22.94
C LEU A 79 4.20 18.03 23.86
N ILE A 80 2.95 17.83 23.44
CA ILE A 80 1.95 17.13 24.23
C ILE A 80 1.86 15.70 23.74
N LYS A 81 2.04 14.72 24.62
CA LYS A 81 1.77 13.33 24.27
C LYS A 81 0.27 13.09 24.39
N LEU A 82 -0.31 12.40 23.42
CA LEU A 82 -1.75 12.07 23.47
C LEU A 82 -2.14 11.31 24.75
N ALA A 83 -1.24 10.47 25.27
CA ALA A 83 -1.44 9.74 26.52
C ALA A 83 -1.67 10.65 27.74
N ASP A 84 -1.09 11.86 27.73
CA ASP A 84 -1.14 12.82 28.84
C ASP A 84 -2.38 13.73 28.77
N ILE A 85 -3.17 13.66 27.69
CA ILE A 85 -4.43 14.37 27.57
C ILE A 85 -5.49 13.65 28.41
N ALA A 86 -6.27 14.44 29.15
CA ALA A 86 -7.34 13.96 30.03
C ALA A 86 -8.30 13.05 29.29
N ASP A 87 -8.67 11.93 29.92
CA ASP A 87 -9.64 11.00 29.36
C ASP A 87 -10.99 11.68 29.16
N ALA A 88 -11.66 11.31 28.07
CA ALA A 88 -12.99 11.78 27.76
C ALA A 88 -13.91 10.59 27.46
N PRO A 89 -15.23 10.71 27.68
CA PRO A 89 -16.16 9.64 27.39
C PRO A 89 -16.10 9.23 25.92
N ALA A 90 -15.78 7.97 25.66
CA ALA A 90 -15.87 7.37 24.33
C ALA A 90 -17.32 7.01 24.01
N ALA A 91 -17.64 6.89 22.71
CA ALA A 91 -18.96 6.46 22.26
C ALA A 91 -19.28 5.04 22.77
N THR A 92 -20.52 4.83 23.21
CA THR A 92 -20.99 3.54 23.73
C THR A 92 -21.10 2.47 22.64
N PRO A 93 -20.89 1.18 22.98
CA PRO A 93 -21.06 0.08 22.04
C PRO A 93 -22.44 0.07 21.38
N SER A 94 -22.47 -0.20 20.09
CA SER A 94 -23.71 -0.30 19.30
C SER A 94 -24.36 -1.69 19.43
N SER A 95 -25.65 -1.80 19.13
CA SER A 95 -26.31 -3.10 19.01
C SER A 95 -25.86 -3.84 17.74
N HIS A 96 -25.89 -5.18 17.74
CA HIS A 96 -25.53 -6.01 16.59
C HIS A 96 -26.26 -5.58 15.30
N SER A 97 -27.58 -5.37 15.37
CA SER A 97 -28.38 -4.93 14.22
C SER A 97 -27.89 -3.61 13.61
N ASN A 98 -27.51 -2.66 14.45
CA ASN A 98 -27.01 -1.36 14.03
C ASN A 98 -25.59 -1.47 13.46
N THR A 99 -24.76 -2.34 14.03
CA THR A 99 -23.41 -2.63 13.51
C THR A 99 -23.48 -3.22 12.11
N VAL A 100 -24.32 -4.24 11.88
CA VAL A 100 -24.49 -4.86 10.56
C VAL A 100 -25.05 -3.86 9.55
N GLN A 101 -26.01 -3.03 9.94
CA GLN A 101 -26.55 -1.99 9.08
C GLN A 101 -25.46 -1.00 8.63
N ARG A 102 -24.61 -0.53 9.54
CA ARG A 102 -23.47 0.34 9.19
C ARG A 102 -22.46 -0.39 8.32
N GLN A 103 -22.12 -1.63 8.65
CA GLN A 103 -21.23 -2.47 7.85
C GLN A 103 -21.69 -2.55 6.39
N LEU A 104 -22.98 -2.75 6.14
CA LEU A 104 -23.54 -2.73 4.79
C LEU A 104 -23.36 -1.37 4.10
N ALA A 105 -23.64 -0.26 4.81
CA ALA A 105 -23.51 1.08 4.24
C ALA A 105 -22.07 1.41 3.83
N PHE A 106 -21.09 0.88 4.57
CA PHE A 106 -19.65 1.06 4.31
C PHE A 106 -19.01 -0.09 3.52
N GLY A 107 -19.82 -1.05 3.02
CA GLY A 107 -19.40 -2.10 2.12
C GLY A 107 -18.58 -3.23 2.74
N TYR A 108 -18.73 -3.50 4.03
CA TYR A 108 -18.08 -4.64 4.68
C TYR A 108 -18.67 -5.96 4.20
N SER A 109 -17.80 -6.94 4.02
CA SER A 109 -18.19 -8.32 3.70
C SER A 109 -17.81 -9.31 4.81
N PHE A 110 -18.38 -10.51 4.77
CA PHE A 110 -17.94 -11.62 5.62
C PHE A 110 -16.50 -12.06 5.29
N GLU A 111 -16.08 -11.88 4.03
CA GLU A 111 -14.70 -12.11 3.62
C GLU A 111 -13.75 -11.15 4.32
N ASP A 112 -14.10 -9.86 4.42
CA ASP A 112 -13.29 -8.84 5.12
C ASP A 112 -13.11 -9.21 6.59
N GLN A 113 -14.20 -9.59 7.27
CA GLN A 113 -14.15 -10.03 8.66
C GLN A 113 -13.21 -11.21 8.85
N ARG A 114 -13.39 -12.27 8.06
CA ARG A 114 -12.66 -13.53 8.24
C ARG A 114 -11.21 -13.46 7.75
N LYS A 115 -10.95 -12.81 6.62
CA LYS A 115 -9.63 -12.81 5.97
C LYS A 115 -8.76 -11.67 6.48
N LEU A 116 -9.33 -10.51 6.83
CA LEU A 116 -8.57 -9.32 7.19
C LEU A 116 -8.63 -9.03 8.69
N LEU A 117 -9.85 -8.85 9.23
CA LEU A 117 -10.02 -8.43 10.62
C LEU A 117 -9.55 -9.50 11.63
N VAL A 118 -9.85 -10.78 11.40
CA VAL A 118 -9.43 -11.87 12.31
C VAL A 118 -7.91 -11.94 12.49
N PRO A 119 -7.06 -12.05 11.43
CA PRO A 119 -5.61 -12.06 11.61
C PRO A 119 -5.07 -10.79 12.28
N MET A 120 -5.59 -9.62 11.90
CA MET A 120 -5.14 -8.35 12.47
C MET A 120 -5.44 -8.25 13.96
N ALA A 121 -6.63 -8.68 14.39
CA ALA A 121 -7.04 -8.64 15.80
C ALA A 121 -6.40 -9.76 16.64
N LYS A 122 -6.17 -10.94 16.05
CA LYS A 122 -5.62 -12.10 16.78
C LYS A 122 -4.10 -12.07 16.87
N ASP A 123 -3.44 -11.90 15.72
CA ASP A 123 -1.99 -12.10 15.59
C ASP A 123 -1.22 -10.76 15.53
N GLY A 124 -1.94 -9.63 15.38
CA GLY A 124 -1.33 -8.30 15.32
C GLY A 124 -0.49 -8.08 14.05
N VAL A 125 -0.82 -8.81 12.98
CA VAL A 125 -0.18 -8.73 11.65
C VAL A 125 -1.25 -8.70 10.56
N GLU A 126 -0.92 -8.11 9.41
CA GLU A 126 -1.80 -8.13 8.26
C GLU A 126 -1.98 -9.55 7.70
N ALA A 127 -3.08 -9.76 6.97
CA ALA A 127 -3.37 -11.03 6.33
C ALA A 127 -2.31 -11.38 5.27
N THR A 128 -1.95 -12.66 5.19
CA THR A 128 -1.10 -13.19 4.11
C THR A 128 -1.93 -14.02 3.14
N GLY A 129 -1.66 -13.86 1.84
CA GLY A 129 -2.35 -14.52 0.75
C GLY A 129 -1.39 -15.12 -0.27
N SER A 130 -1.94 -15.77 -1.29
CA SER A 130 -1.17 -16.36 -2.40
C SER A 130 -1.96 -16.28 -3.71
N MET A 131 -1.30 -16.60 -4.83
CA MET A 131 -1.79 -16.36 -6.20
C MET A 131 -1.87 -14.86 -6.56
N GLY A 132 -2.22 -14.56 -7.82
CA GLY A 132 -2.37 -13.19 -8.30
C GLY A 132 -3.82 -12.71 -8.22
N THR A 133 -4.00 -11.40 -8.26
CA THR A 133 -5.33 -10.77 -8.39
C THR A 133 -5.86 -10.99 -9.80
N ASP A 134 -6.99 -11.67 -9.91
CA ASP A 134 -7.65 -12.00 -11.18
C ASP A 134 -9.11 -11.52 -11.27
N ILE A 135 -9.52 -10.69 -10.31
CA ILE A 135 -10.73 -9.87 -10.38
C ILE A 135 -10.55 -8.69 -11.35
N PRO A 136 -11.62 -8.06 -11.85
CA PRO A 136 -11.53 -6.87 -12.69
C PRO A 136 -10.83 -5.70 -12.00
N LEU A 137 -10.29 -4.78 -12.80
CA LEU A 137 -9.98 -3.43 -12.30
C LEU A 137 -11.26 -2.77 -11.79
N ALA A 138 -11.17 -1.90 -10.78
CA ALA A 138 -12.34 -1.28 -10.14
C ALA A 138 -13.30 -0.65 -11.17
N VAL A 139 -12.76 0.12 -12.12
CA VAL A 139 -13.52 0.76 -13.22
C VAL A 139 -14.18 -0.22 -14.21
N LEU A 140 -13.79 -1.49 -14.20
CA LEU A 140 -14.34 -2.55 -15.05
C LEU A 140 -15.23 -3.53 -14.28
N SER A 141 -15.35 -3.37 -12.96
CA SER A 141 -16.20 -4.22 -12.14
C SER A 141 -17.67 -3.88 -12.36
N ASN A 142 -18.52 -4.90 -12.28
CA ASN A 142 -19.97 -4.77 -12.25
C ASN A 142 -20.53 -4.67 -10.81
N LYS A 143 -19.65 -4.60 -9.80
CA LYS A 143 -20.00 -4.46 -8.38
C LYS A 143 -19.58 -3.08 -7.90
N SER A 144 -20.29 -2.50 -6.93
CA SER A 144 -19.87 -1.24 -6.31
C SER A 144 -18.48 -1.39 -5.68
N LYS A 145 -17.51 -0.58 -6.09
CA LYS A 145 -16.17 -0.58 -5.49
C LYS A 145 -16.00 0.57 -4.51
N LEU A 146 -14.99 0.45 -3.64
CA LEU A 146 -14.61 1.55 -2.77
C LEU A 146 -13.66 2.47 -3.53
N LEU A 147 -13.67 3.75 -3.18
CA LEU A 147 -12.82 4.74 -3.85
C LEU A 147 -11.33 4.38 -3.74
N TYR A 148 -10.93 3.68 -2.67
CA TYR A 148 -9.58 3.16 -2.48
C TYR A 148 -9.11 2.26 -3.63
N ASP A 149 -10.00 1.45 -4.22
CA ASP A 149 -9.65 0.45 -5.23
C ASP A 149 -9.17 1.03 -6.56
N TYR A 150 -9.46 2.31 -6.80
CA TYR A 150 -8.98 3.07 -7.95
C TYR A 150 -7.52 3.52 -7.80
N PHE A 151 -6.97 3.49 -6.59
CA PHE A 151 -5.59 3.88 -6.31
C PHE A 151 -4.67 2.66 -6.25
N LYS A 152 -3.53 2.75 -6.91
CA LYS A 152 -2.49 1.71 -6.90
C LYS A 152 -1.23 2.28 -6.27
N GLN A 153 -0.72 1.59 -5.25
CA GLN A 153 0.51 1.99 -4.55
C GLN A 153 1.67 2.03 -5.55
N LEU A 154 2.38 3.16 -5.57
CA LEU A 154 3.66 3.24 -6.26
C LEU A 154 4.75 2.56 -5.41
N PHE A 155 5.78 2.08 -6.07
CA PHE A 155 6.92 1.42 -5.43
C PHE A 155 8.21 1.79 -6.15
N ALA A 156 9.32 1.68 -5.43
CA ALA A 156 10.62 2.01 -5.98
C ALA A 156 11.14 0.84 -6.83
N GLN A 157 11.66 1.17 -8.01
CA GLN A 157 12.34 0.21 -8.87
C GLN A 157 13.53 0.87 -9.54
N VAL A 158 14.72 0.30 -9.34
CA VAL A 158 16.00 0.75 -9.92
C VAL A 158 16.48 2.12 -9.42
N THR A 159 15.69 3.18 -9.56
CA THR A 159 16.05 4.58 -9.24
C THR A 159 16.48 4.76 -7.78
N ASN A 160 15.79 4.09 -6.88
CA ASN A 160 16.05 4.05 -5.45
C ASN A 160 15.64 2.68 -4.90
N PRO A 161 16.24 2.23 -3.78
CA PRO A 161 15.87 0.95 -3.18
C PRO A 161 14.67 1.10 -2.23
N PRO A 162 13.81 0.07 -2.11
CA PRO A 162 12.94 -0.08 -0.95
C PRO A 162 13.75 -0.37 0.32
N ILE A 163 13.12 -0.20 1.49
CA ILE A 163 13.72 -0.43 2.81
C ILE A 163 13.10 -1.67 3.47
N ASP A 164 13.90 -2.42 4.23
CA ASP A 164 13.40 -3.52 5.06
C ASP A 164 12.88 -2.99 6.40
N CYS A 165 11.58 -2.78 6.51
CA CYS A 165 10.95 -2.25 7.73
C CYS A 165 10.97 -3.22 8.93
N ILE A 166 11.45 -4.45 8.76
CA ILE A 166 11.56 -5.44 9.84
C ILE A 166 12.99 -5.47 10.35
N ARG A 167 13.98 -5.62 9.45
CA ARG A 167 15.40 -5.73 9.81
C ARG A 167 16.05 -4.38 10.06
N GLU A 168 15.54 -3.33 9.44
CA GLU A 168 16.01 -1.95 9.58
C GLU A 168 14.98 -1.10 10.34
N GLU A 169 14.24 -1.69 11.28
CA GLU A 169 13.20 -1.01 12.07
C GLU A 169 13.72 0.28 12.75
N ILE A 170 14.97 0.30 13.18
CA ILE A 170 15.63 1.45 13.82
C ILE A 170 15.65 2.71 12.94
N VAL A 171 15.63 2.55 11.61
CA VAL A 171 15.56 3.68 10.68
C VAL A 171 14.14 3.96 10.22
N THR A 172 13.12 3.30 10.79
CA THR A 172 11.72 3.57 10.51
C THR A 172 11.03 4.24 11.70
N SER A 173 9.92 4.96 11.46
CA SER A 173 9.12 5.52 12.54
C SER A 173 7.64 5.58 12.17
N SER A 174 6.80 5.09 13.08
CA SER A 174 5.34 5.26 13.05
C SER A 174 4.87 6.53 13.73
N VAL A 175 5.74 7.19 14.48
CA VAL A 175 5.40 8.43 15.22
C VAL A 175 5.10 9.53 14.22
N THR A 176 4.01 10.24 14.47
CA THR A 176 3.60 11.42 13.73
C THR A 176 3.14 12.50 14.71
N THR A 177 2.93 13.71 14.21
CA THR A 177 2.48 14.85 15.01
C THR A 177 1.27 15.49 14.37
N ILE A 178 0.39 16.04 15.19
CA ILE A 178 -0.78 16.78 14.72
C ILE A 178 -0.87 18.16 15.38
N GLY A 179 -1.17 19.17 14.59
CA GLY A 179 -1.33 20.55 15.05
C GLY A 179 -0.87 21.56 14.00
N PRO A 180 -0.86 22.85 14.37
CA PRO A 180 -0.42 23.92 13.49
C PRO A 180 1.11 23.92 13.34
N GLU A 181 1.58 23.83 12.10
CA GLU A 181 2.99 24.01 11.74
C GLU A 181 3.36 25.51 11.76
N ARG A 182 4.53 25.80 12.33
CA ARG A 182 5.06 27.17 12.46
C ARG A 182 6.15 27.44 11.43
N ASN A 183 6.66 28.67 11.42
CA ASN A 183 7.68 29.09 10.48
C ASN A 183 8.98 28.28 10.68
N LEU A 184 9.40 27.57 9.64
CA LEU A 184 10.63 26.78 9.64
C LEU A 184 11.90 27.65 9.75
N LEU A 185 11.84 28.89 9.27
CA LEU A 185 12.98 29.82 9.27
C LEU A 185 13.16 30.56 10.60
N ASP A 186 12.18 30.50 11.49
CA ASP A 186 12.20 31.17 12.79
C ASP A 186 11.78 30.20 13.91
N PRO A 187 12.66 29.27 14.32
CA PRO A 187 12.36 28.26 15.32
C PRO A 187 12.23 28.89 16.71
N ASN A 188 11.08 28.70 17.34
CA ASN A 188 10.78 29.16 18.69
C ASN A 188 10.04 28.06 19.49
N PRO A 189 9.85 28.21 20.82
CA PRO A 189 9.21 27.17 21.63
C PRO A 189 7.81 26.75 21.13
N SER A 190 7.05 27.68 20.56
CA SER A 190 5.70 27.40 20.04
C SER A 190 5.71 26.50 18.81
N SER A 191 6.86 26.36 18.12
CA SER A 191 7.03 25.40 17.02
C SER A 191 6.96 23.95 17.49
N CYS A 192 7.20 23.70 18.77
CA CYS A 192 7.07 22.37 19.38
C CYS A 192 5.64 22.11 19.92
N HIS A 193 4.72 23.07 19.83
CA HIS A 193 3.35 22.92 20.32
C HIS A 193 2.50 22.08 19.37
N LEU A 194 2.75 20.78 19.39
CA LEU A 194 2.10 19.74 18.60
C LEU A 194 1.63 18.62 19.54
N ILE A 195 0.67 17.82 19.09
CA ILE A 195 0.29 16.58 19.76
C ILE A 195 1.03 15.42 19.09
N GLU A 196 1.82 14.68 19.86
CA GLU A 196 2.51 13.48 19.41
C GLU A 196 1.56 12.28 19.37
N LEU A 197 1.52 11.59 18.24
CA LEU A 197 0.79 10.35 18.01
C LEU A 197 1.79 9.21 17.78
N GLN A 198 1.68 8.14 18.55
CA GLN A 198 2.55 6.96 18.42
C GLN A 198 2.23 6.13 17.15
N SER A 199 0.99 6.25 16.68
CA SER A 199 0.49 5.67 15.44
C SER A 199 -0.50 6.66 14.79
N PRO A 200 -0.61 6.69 13.46
CA PRO A 200 -1.70 7.39 12.78
C PRO A 200 -3.07 6.74 13.02
N ILE A 201 -3.14 5.52 13.57
CA ILE A 201 -4.41 4.85 13.87
C ILE A 201 -4.79 5.10 15.32
N LEU A 202 -5.95 5.71 15.52
CA LEU A 202 -6.48 6.15 16.80
C LEU A 202 -7.57 5.20 17.30
N THR A 203 -7.50 4.80 18.56
CA THR A 203 -8.60 4.16 19.28
C THR A 203 -9.76 5.13 19.50
N ASN A 204 -10.93 4.62 19.89
CA ASN A 204 -12.10 5.47 20.16
C ASN A 204 -11.86 6.41 21.35
N GLU A 205 -11.13 5.92 22.34
CA GLU A 205 -10.72 6.66 23.54
C GLU A 205 -9.75 7.78 23.18
N GLU A 206 -8.74 7.49 22.35
CA GLU A 206 -7.79 8.48 21.83
C GLU A 206 -8.47 9.57 21.00
N LEU A 207 -9.42 9.21 20.14
CA LEU A 207 -10.21 10.19 19.41
C LEU A 207 -11.06 11.06 20.37
N ALA A 208 -11.65 10.47 21.41
CA ALA A 208 -12.44 11.21 22.39
C ALA A 208 -11.58 12.27 23.11
N LYS A 209 -10.33 11.94 23.48
CA LYS A 209 -9.36 12.90 24.03
C LYS A 209 -9.13 14.08 23.09
N LEU A 210 -8.94 13.81 21.80
CA LEU A 210 -8.72 14.85 20.77
C LEU A 210 -9.97 15.70 20.53
N ARG A 211 -11.16 15.09 20.54
CA ARG A 211 -12.44 15.78 20.39
C ARG A 211 -12.72 16.75 21.53
N HIS A 212 -12.38 16.37 22.76
CA HIS A 212 -12.59 17.18 23.94
C HIS A 212 -11.33 17.93 24.39
N VAL A 213 -10.34 18.07 23.51
CA VAL A 213 -9.07 18.72 23.86
C VAL A 213 -9.33 20.15 24.30
N ALA A 214 -8.99 20.41 25.56
CA ALA A 214 -8.98 21.74 26.18
C ALA A 214 -7.59 22.01 26.79
N HIS A 215 -6.55 21.55 26.11
CA HIS A 215 -5.17 21.64 26.57
C HIS A 215 -4.41 22.70 25.75
N GLY A 216 -3.94 23.75 26.43
CA GLY A 216 -3.19 24.83 25.79
C GLY A 216 -4.00 25.57 24.73
N GLN A 217 -3.44 25.69 23.53
CA GLN A 217 -4.08 26.37 22.39
C GLN A 217 -4.88 25.42 21.50
N PHE A 218 -4.91 24.11 21.80
CA PHE A 218 -5.63 23.15 20.99
C PHE A 218 -7.13 23.30 21.15
N LYS A 219 -7.80 23.42 20.00
CA LYS A 219 -9.26 23.45 19.89
C LYS A 219 -9.64 22.57 18.72
N SER A 220 -10.59 21.66 18.95
CA SER A 220 -11.09 20.79 17.91
C SER A 220 -12.52 21.15 17.50
N VAL A 221 -12.88 20.79 16.28
CA VAL A 221 -14.26 20.78 15.81
C VAL A 221 -14.51 19.49 15.04
N THR A 222 -15.72 18.94 15.18
CA THR A 222 -16.17 17.82 14.35
C THR A 222 -17.04 18.36 13.22
N ILE A 223 -16.67 18.08 11.97
CA ILE A 223 -17.45 18.41 10.78
C ILE A 223 -18.05 17.12 10.22
N PRO A 224 -19.38 16.98 10.16
CA PRO A 224 -20.03 15.84 9.54
C PRO A 224 -19.69 15.73 8.05
N THR A 225 -19.36 14.54 7.58
CA THR A 225 -19.11 14.22 6.17
C THR A 225 -20.27 13.39 5.61
N LEU A 226 -21.46 13.96 5.67
CA LEU A 226 -22.72 13.34 5.23
C LEU A 226 -23.35 14.16 4.11
N PHE A 227 -24.09 13.51 3.22
CA PHE A 227 -24.86 14.16 2.16
C PHE A 227 -26.24 13.52 2.01
N ASP A 228 -27.20 14.30 1.50
CA ASP A 228 -28.56 13.83 1.23
C ASP A 228 -28.55 12.78 0.12
N ALA A 229 -28.91 11.54 0.47
CA ALA A 229 -28.92 10.41 -0.43
C ALA A 229 -29.84 10.62 -1.65
N LYS A 230 -30.89 11.43 -1.51
CA LYS A 230 -31.84 11.72 -2.60
C LYS A 230 -31.29 12.69 -3.64
N LYS A 231 -30.32 13.53 -3.26
CA LYS A 231 -29.72 14.52 -4.17
C LYS A 231 -28.64 13.92 -5.08
N GLY A 232 -28.25 12.67 -4.85
CA GLY A 232 -27.26 11.98 -5.69
C GLY A 232 -25.91 12.70 -5.74
N ALA A 233 -25.27 12.66 -6.91
CA ALA A 233 -23.98 13.30 -7.17
C ALA A 233 -23.92 14.79 -6.81
N LYS A 234 -25.00 15.54 -7.07
CA LYS A 234 -25.06 16.97 -6.72
C LYS A 234 -25.01 17.17 -5.21
N GLY A 235 -25.72 16.32 -4.46
CA GLY A 235 -25.68 16.34 -3.00
C GLY A 235 -24.28 16.08 -2.45
N LEU A 236 -23.56 15.13 -3.06
CA LEU A 236 -22.16 14.84 -2.71
C LEU A 236 -21.26 16.07 -2.91
N GLU A 237 -21.36 16.73 -4.07
CA GLU A 237 -20.55 17.92 -4.36
C GLU A 237 -20.91 19.10 -3.44
N GLU A 238 -22.21 19.39 -3.25
CA GLU A 238 -22.69 20.43 -2.33
C GLU A 238 -22.17 20.20 -0.91
N ALA A 239 -22.22 18.95 -0.43
CA ALA A 239 -21.74 18.60 0.90
C ALA A 239 -20.22 18.73 1.02
N MET A 240 -19.47 18.38 -0.03
CA MET A 240 -18.01 18.56 -0.06
C MET A 240 -17.63 20.05 -0.02
N ASP A 241 -18.33 20.90 -0.78
CA ASP A 241 -18.13 22.34 -0.76
C ASP A 241 -18.46 22.93 0.61
N GLU A 242 -19.52 22.45 1.26
CA GLU A 242 -19.89 22.85 2.62
C GLU A 242 -18.85 22.43 3.67
N VAL A 243 -18.32 21.20 3.59
CA VAL A 243 -17.21 20.73 4.45
C VAL A 243 -16.00 21.66 4.31
N CYS A 244 -15.62 22.02 3.08
CA CYS A 244 -14.51 22.94 2.81
C CYS A 244 -14.78 24.32 3.41
N ARG A 245 -15.98 24.86 3.20
CA ARG A 245 -16.38 26.17 3.70
C ARG A 245 -16.39 26.23 5.22
N GLN A 246 -16.99 25.25 5.89
CA GLN A 246 -17.04 25.16 7.35
C GLN A 246 -15.64 25.03 7.95
N ALA A 247 -14.80 24.17 7.37
CA ALA A 247 -13.40 24.04 7.78
C ALA A 247 -12.67 25.38 7.68
N GLY A 248 -12.83 26.11 6.57
CA GLY A 248 -12.26 27.43 6.38
C GLY A 248 -12.67 28.44 7.46
N LEU A 249 -13.96 28.48 7.80
CA LEU A 249 -14.49 29.36 8.85
C LEU A 249 -13.99 28.99 10.25
N HIS A 250 -13.95 27.70 10.58
CA HIS A 250 -13.45 27.24 11.87
C HIS A 250 -11.96 27.54 12.05
N ILE A 251 -11.15 27.38 11.00
CA ILE A 251 -9.73 27.74 11.03
C ILE A 251 -9.56 29.25 11.27
N ASP A 252 -10.36 30.09 10.60
CA ASP A 252 -10.33 31.54 10.80
C ASP A 252 -10.79 31.94 12.22
N ALA A 253 -11.67 31.15 12.83
CA ALA A 253 -12.05 31.28 14.24
C ALA A 253 -10.99 30.73 15.24
N GLY A 254 -9.85 30.24 14.76
CA GLY A 254 -8.73 29.76 15.58
C GLY A 254 -8.84 28.30 16.02
N ILE A 255 -9.70 27.49 15.37
CA ILE A 255 -9.69 26.03 15.50
C ILE A 255 -8.48 25.46 14.76
N ASN A 256 -7.75 24.55 15.40
CA ASN A 256 -6.50 23.98 14.86
C ASN A 256 -6.50 22.45 14.78
N LEU A 257 -7.60 21.79 15.15
CA LEU A 257 -7.86 20.39 14.84
C LEU A 257 -9.24 20.26 14.21
N ILE A 258 -9.31 19.64 13.03
CA ILE A 258 -10.58 19.31 12.36
C ILE A 258 -10.72 17.80 12.35
N ILE A 259 -11.82 17.32 12.92
CA ILE A 259 -12.24 15.94 12.87
C ILE A 259 -13.35 15.83 11.81
N LEU A 260 -13.06 15.16 10.71
CA LEU A 260 -14.07 14.75 9.74
C LEU A 260 -14.76 13.50 10.26
N SER A 261 -16.09 13.46 10.27
CA SER A 261 -16.84 12.32 10.81
C SER A 261 -17.99 11.89 9.93
N ASP A 262 -18.01 10.60 9.56
CA ASP A 262 -19.16 9.97 8.90
C ASP A 262 -20.17 9.36 9.89
N ARG A 263 -20.03 9.62 11.19
CA ARG A 263 -21.07 9.22 12.15
C ARG A 263 -22.36 9.98 11.85
N GLY A 264 -23.48 9.26 11.92
CA GLY A 264 -24.81 9.81 11.63
C GLY A 264 -25.40 9.37 10.28
N VAL A 265 -24.75 8.43 9.58
CA VAL A 265 -25.37 7.73 8.44
C VAL A 265 -26.71 7.13 8.87
N ASP A 266 -27.75 7.49 8.12
CA ASP A 266 -29.13 7.04 8.33
C ASP A 266 -29.84 6.88 6.97
N ARG A 267 -31.15 6.61 6.96
CA ARG A 267 -31.93 6.40 5.74
C ARG A 267 -31.90 7.59 4.75
N ASN A 268 -31.71 8.81 5.22
CA ASN A 268 -31.69 10.01 4.37
C ASN A 268 -30.26 10.50 4.09
N ASN A 269 -29.31 10.22 4.98
CA ASN A 269 -27.96 10.75 4.95
C ASN A 269 -26.95 9.62 4.62
N ALA A 270 -26.32 9.72 3.45
CA ALA A 270 -25.21 8.86 3.05
C ALA A 270 -23.88 9.51 3.45
N ALA A 271 -22.83 8.70 3.65
CA ALA A 271 -21.49 9.19 3.95
C ALA A 271 -20.77 9.64 2.67
N ILE A 272 -20.15 10.83 2.69
CA ILE A 272 -19.16 11.19 1.67
C ILE A 272 -18.02 10.17 1.78
N PRO A 273 -17.55 9.54 0.67
CA PRO A 273 -16.40 8.65 0.72
C PRO A 273 -15.24 9.31 1.48
N PRO A 274 -14.73 8.71 2.57
CA PRO A 274 -13.78 9.35 3.46
C PRO A 274 -12.50 9.81 2.77
N LEU A 275 -12.03 9.04 1.78
CA LEU A 275 -10.89 9.42 0.96
C LEU A 275 -11.14 10.71 0.17
N LEU A 276 -12.35 10.87 -0.39
CA LEU A 276 -12.75 12.08 -1.09
C LEU A 276 -12.84 13.27 -0.13
N ALA A 277 -13.43 13.06 1.06
CA ALA A 277 -13.58 14.10 2.07
C ALA A 277 -12.22 14.61 2.59
N VAL A 278 -11.32 13.69 2.95
CA VAL A 278 -9.97 14.03 3.42
C VAL A 278 -9.19 14.75 2.32
N SER A 279 -9.11 14.16 1.13
CA SER A 279 -8.28 14.69 0.04
C SER A 279 -8.82 16.02 -0.49
N GLY A 280 -10.14 16.11 -0.69
CA GLY A 280 -10.80 17.33 -1.12
C GLY A 280 -10.54 18.49 -0.17
N LEU A 281 -10.70 18.26 1.14
CA LEU A 281 -10.41 19.28 2.15
C LEU A 281 -8.92 19.60 2.20
N HIS A 282 -8.04 18.59 2.17
CA HIS A 282 -6.60 18.76 2.17
C HIS A 282 -6.13 19.71 1.06
N HIS A 283 -6.56 19.46 -0.17
CA HIS A 283 -6.21 20.28 -1.33
C HIS A 283 -6.87 21.65 -1.32
N TYR A 284 -8.12 21.75 -0.85
CA TYR A 284 -8.78 23.04 -0.65
C TYR A 284 -7.98 23.92 0.32
N LEU A 285 -7.58 23.39 1.48
CA LEU A 285 -6.80 24.13 2.46
C LEU A 285 -5.40 24.50 1.98
N ILE A 286 -4.79 23.71 1.09
CA ILE A 286 -3.53 24.08 0.43
C ILE A 286 -3.74 25.30 -0.46
N ARG A 287 -4.77 25.28 -1.32
CA ARG A 287 -5.09 26.40 -2.21
C ARG A 287 -5.38 27.70 -1.46
N GLU A 288 -6.03 27.59 -0.30
CA GLU A 288 -6.33 28.72 0.58
C GLU A 288 -5.15 29.15 1.48
N GLY A 289 -4.01 28.47 1.44
CA GLY A 289 -2.85 28.77 2.31
C GLY A 289 -3.13 28.51 3.80
N LYS A 290 -4.10 27.64 4.12
CA LYS A 290 -4.55 27.33 5.48
C LYS A 290 -4.10 25.96 5.99
N ARG A 291 -3.60 25.06 5.12
CA ARG A 291 -3.27 23.66 5.48
C ARG A 291 -2.28 23.54 6.65
N THR A 292 -1.29 24.41 6.76
CA THR A 292 -0.29 24.41 7.84
C THR A 292 -0.87 24.83 9.19
N LYS A 293 -2.06 25.44 9.24
CA LYS A 293 -2.66 25.96 10.48
C LYS A 293 -3.46 24.89 11.25
N VAL A 294 -3.62 23.70 10.70
CA VAL A 294 -4.60 22.72 11.20
C VAL A 294 -4.12 21.28 11.08
N GLY A 295 -4.51 20.45 12.05
CA GLY A 295 -4.43 19.00 11.96
C GLY A 295 -5.73 18.40 11.43
N LEU A 296 -5.65 17.46 10.47
CA LEU A 296 -6.81 16.74 9.95
C LEU A 296 -6.87 15.33 10.55
N ILE A 297 -8.00 15.03 11.18
CA ILE A 297 -8.34 13.73 11.76
C ILE A 297 -9.59 13.19 11.05
N LEU A 298 -9.65 11.88 10.85
CA LEU A 298 -10.83 11.21 10.31
C LEU A 298 -11.41 10.24 11.35
N GLU A 299 -12.69 10.38 11.65
CA GLU A 299 -13.53 9.36 12.28
C GLU A 299 -14.39 8.72 11.19
N SER A 300 -14.16 7.44 10.89
CA SER A 300 -14.85 6.82 9.77
C SER A 300 -15.18 5.34 9.95
N GLY A 301 -16.31 4.94 9.38
CA GLY A 301 -16.75 3.56 9.32
C GLY A 301 -16.12 2.77 8.17
N GLU A 302 -15.68 3.41 7.10
CA GLU A 302 -15.21 2.73 5.87
C GLU A 302 -13.81 2.08 5.95
N PRO A 303 -12.77 2.71 6.53
CA PRO A 303 -11.40 2.22 6.49
C PRO A 303 -11.21 0.97 7.36
N ARG A 304 -10.70 -0.09 6.74
CA ARG A 304 -10.47 -1.40 7.38
C ARG A 304 -9.24 -2.15 6.88
N GLU A 305 -8.68 -1.72 5.75
CA GLU A 305 -7.50 -2.33 5.15
C GLU A 305 -6.29 -1.42 5.27
N VAL A 306 -5.09 -2.02 5.29
CA VAL A 306 -3.82 -1.28 5.24
C VAL A 306 -3.79 -0.29 4.08
N HIS A 307 -4.31 -0.70 2.91
CA HIS A 307 -4.37 0.17 1.74
C HIS A 307 -5.23 1.42 1.98
N HIS A 308 -6.39 1.28 2.63
CA HIS A 308 -7.30 2.40 2.94
C HIS A 308 -6.58 3.44 3.83
N PHE A 309 -5.89 2.96 4.88
CA PHE A 309 -5.12 3.83 5.76
C PHE A 309 -3.98 4.53 5.02
N CYS A 310 -3.24 3.82 4.17
CA CYS A 310 -2.17 4.42 3.38
C CYS A 310 -2.68 5.53 2.45
N THR A 311 -3.80 5.32 1.76
CA THR A 311 -4.39 6.37 0.90
C THR A 311 -4.80 7.59 1.73
N LEU A 312 -5.49 7.40 2.86
CA LEU A 312 -5.94 8.51 3.71
C LEU A 312 -4.77 9.34 4.24
N ILE A 313 -3.68 8.70 4.66
CA ILE A 313 -2.46 9.38 5.09
C ILE A 313 -1.79 10.07 3.89
N GLY A 314 -1.66 9.36 2.76
CA GLY A 314 -1.06 9.89 1.54
C GLY A 314 -1.76 11.12 0.97
N TYR A 315 -3.04 11.31 1.29
CA TYR A 315 -3.83 12.49 0.94
C TYR A 315 -4.09 13.45 2.11
N GLY A 316 -3.30 13.34 3.20
CA GLY A 316 -3.14 14.41 4.18
C GLY A 316 -3.84 14.23 5.53
N CYS A 317 -4.39 13.05 5.83
CA CYS A 317 -4.95 12.71 7.14
C CYS A 317 -3.85 12.33 8.14
N ALA A 318 -3.77 13.04 9.27
CA ALA A 318 -2.72 12.81 10.28
C ALA A 318 -3.12 11.73 11.32
N GLY A 319 -4.41 11.55 11.57
CA GLY A 319 -4.94 10.55 12.50
C GLY A 319 -6.27 9.97 12.02
N ILE A 320 -6.43 8.65 12.10
CA ILE A 320 -7.58 7.92 11.58
C ILE A 320 -8.15 7.04 12.69
N ASN A 321 -9.41 7.25 13.03
CA ASN A 321 -10.18 6.39 13.92
C ASN A 321 -11.17 5.54 13.08
N PRO A 322 -10.84 4.26 12.83
CA PRO A 322 -11.72 3.33 12.13
C PRO A 322 -12.77 2.74 13.09
N TYR A 323 -13.70 3.57 13.58
CA TYR A 323 -14.61 3.18 14.67
C TYR A 323 -15.42 1.91 14.36
N LEU A 324 -15.86 1.75 13.10
CA LEU A 324 -16.68 0.60 12.73
C LEU A 324 -15.88 -0.70 12.67
N ALA A 325 -14.57 -0.63 12.40
CA ALA A 325 -13.70 -1.80 12.51
C ALA A 325 -13.65 -2.26 13.98
N PHE A 326 -13.53 -1.35 14.95
CA PHE A 326 -13.58 -1.69 16.37
C PHE A 326 -14.97 -2.19 16.82
N GLU A 327 -16.05 -1.55 16.37
CA GLU A 327 -17.42 -2.03 16.60
C GLU A 327 -17.62 -3.45 16.01
N THR A 328 -17.03 -3.72 14.84
CA THR A 328 -17.07 -5.04 14.20
C THR A 328 -16.32 -6.10 15.00
N LEU A 329 -15.14 -5.77 15.54
CA LEU A 329 -14.37 -6.69 16.37
C LEU A 329 -15.13 -7.07 17.64
N ASP A 330 -15.74 -6.09 18.32
CA ASP A 330 -16.59 -6.35 19.48
C ASP A 330 -17.79 -7.26 19.14
N ASP A 331 -18.44 -6.98 18.01
CA ASP A 331 -19.58 -7.76 17.53
C ASP A 331 -19.19 -9.21 17.17
N MET A 332 -18.03 -9.40 16.54
CA MET A 332 -17.47 -10.73 16.24
C MET A 332 -17.11 -11.53 17.49
N ILE A 333 -16.63 -10.87 18.55
CA ILE A 333 -16.37 -11.52 19.84
C ILE A 333 -17.68 -11.98 20.47
N LYS A 334 -18.71 -11.12 20.49
CA LYS A 334 -20.04 -11.45 21.03
C LYS A 334 -20.72 -12.61 20.29
N GLN A 335 -20.49 -12.73 18.99
CA GLN A 335 -20.98 -13.83 18.15
C GLN A 335 -20.14 -15.11 18.26
N GLY A 336 -18.98 -15.08 18.92
CA GLY A 336 -18.05 -16.21 18.99
C GLY A 336 -17.28 -16.48 17.69
N LEU A 337 -17.23 -15.51 16.76
CA LEU A 337 -16.45 -15.58 15.52
C LEU A 337 -14.96 -15.27 15.77
N LEU A 338 -14.66 -14.40 16.72
CA LEU A 338 -13.31 -14.09 17.19
C LEU A 338 -13.11 -14.67 18.60
N VAL A 339 -12.43 -15.82 18.67
CA VAL A 339 -12.23 -16.56 19.92
C VAL A 339 -10.81 -16.37 20.49
N GLY A 340 -10.71 -16.35 21.81
CA GLY A 340 -9.44 -16.32 22.53
C GLY A 340 -8.77 -14.95 22.65
N VAL A 341 -9.49 -13.87 22.35
CA VAL A 341 -9.00 -12.48 22.47
C VAL A 341 -10.15 -11.60 22.99
N ASP A 342 -9.90 -10.80 24.02
CA ASP A 342 -10.86 -9.81 24.52
C ASP A 342 -10.87 -8.53 23.66
N HIS A 343 -11.89 -7.68 23.82
CA HIS A 343 -12.08 -6.48 23.01
C HIS A 343 -10.86 -5.54 23.04
N TYR A 344 -10.30 -5.29 24.22
CA TYR A 344 -9.16 -4.40 24.37
C TYR A 344 -7.91 -4.94 23.64
N THR A 345 -7.60 -6.23 23.84
CA THR A 345 -6.49 -6.89 23.15
C THR A 345 -6.70 -6.92 21.63
N ALA A 346 -7.92 -7.17 21.17
CA ALA A 346 -8.27 -7.18 19.74
C ALA A 346 -8.04 -5.80 19.09
N CYS A 347 -8.53 -4.73 19.71
CA CYS A 347 -8.32 -3.36 19.23
C CYS A 347 -6.84 -2.98 19.21
N LYS A 348 -6.09 -3.30 20.26
CA LYS A 348 -4.64 -3.05 20.35
C LYS A 348 -3.86 -3.79 19.25
N ASN A 349 -4.16 -5.06 19.03
CA ASN A 349 -3.54 -5.86 17.99
C ASN A 349 -3.88 -5.34 16.59
N TYR A 350 -5.13 -4.95 16.37
CA TYR A 350 -5.57 -4.36 15.12
C TYR A 350 -4.82 -3.06 14.79
N VAL A 351 -4.71 -2.13 15.76
CA VAL A 351 -3.91 -0.90 15.63
C VAL A 351 -2.46 -1.23 15.29
N LYS A 352 -1.85 -2.20 15.99
CA LYS A 352 -0.48 -2.67 15.72
C LYS A 352 -0.33 -3.23 14.29
N ALA A 353 -1.26 -4.07 13.85
CA ALA A 353 -1.26 -4.68 12.53
C ALA A 353 -1.36 -3.62 11.42
N ALA A 354 -2.32 -2.70 11.55
CA ALA A 354 -2.51 -1.59 10.61
C ALA A 354 -1.27 -0.69 10.55
N THR A 355 -0.70 -0.33 11.70
CA THR A 355 0.50 0.50 11.79
C THR A 355 1.70 -0.16 11.10
N LYS A 356 1.94 -1.44 11.37
CA LYS A 356 3.01 -2.21 10.71
C LYS A 356 2.79 -2.29 9.20
N GLY A 357 1.55 -2.50 8.76
CA GLY A 357 1.19 -2.48 7.35
C GLY A 357 1.50 -1.14 6.67
N ILE A 358 1.18 -0.02 7.33
CA ILE A 358 1.47 1.33 6.79
C ILE A 358 2.97 1.55 6.64
N VAL A 359 3.76 1.22 7.67
CA VAL A 359 5.23 1.34 7.61
C VAL A 359 5.79 0.46 6.50
N LYS A 360 5.28 -0.77 6.35
CA LYS A 360 5.65 -1.68 5.26
C LYS A 360 5.34 -1.10 3.88
N VAL A 361 4.17 -0.49 3.69
CA VAL A 361 3.83 0.15 2.40
C VAL A 361 4.73 1.36 2.13
N ALA A 362 5.00 2.21 3.11
CA ALA A 362 5.93 3.33 2.97
C ALA A 362 7.35 2.86 2.60
N SER A 363 7.79 1.71 3.13
CA SER A 363 9.11 1.16 2.85
C SER A 363 9.26 0.67 1.40
N LYS A 364 8.16 0.34 0.69
CA LYS A 364 8.17 -0.06 -0.73
C LYS A 364 8.74 1.01 -1.67
N ILE A 365 8.59 2.28 -1.31
CA ILE A 365 9.15 3.42 -2.07
C ILE A 365 10.44 3.96 -1.41
N GLY A 366 10.89 3.34 -0.31
CA GLY A 366 12.06 3.77 0.46
C GLY A 366 11.78 4.95 1.42
N ILE A 367 10.52 5.20 1.79
CA ILE A 367 10.18 6.18 2.82
C ILE A 367 10.29 5.52 4.20
N SER A 368 10.97 6.21 5.11
CA SER A 368 11.27 5.71 6.45
C SER A 368 10.26 6.13 7.53
N THR A 369 9.58 7.27 7.37
CA THR A 369 8.76 7.88 8.42
C THR A 369 7.36 8.18 7.91
N ILE A 370 6.34 7.86 8.70
CA ILE A 370 4.93 8.18 8.36
C ILE A 370 4.75 9.69 8.15
N GLN A 371 5.46 10.53 8.92
CA GLN A 371 5.45 11.98 8.73
C GLN A 371 5.84 12.41 7.30
N SER A 372 6.76 11.71 6.63
CA SER A 372 7.14 12.02 5.25
C SER A 372 6.21 11.39 4.22
N TYR A 373 5.43 10.40 4.62
CA TYR A 373 4.42 9.75 3.79
C TYR A 373 3.11 10.57 3.77
N LEU A 374 2.83 11.32 4.83
CA LEU A 374 1.69 12.22 4.97
C LEU A 374 1.65 13.23 3.81
N GLY A 375 0.58 13.21 3.02
CA GLY A 375 0.40 14.14 1.88
C GLY A 375 1.33 13.87 0.68
N ALA A 376 2.11 12.79 0.68
CA ALA A 376 3.10 12.53 -0.38
C ALA A 376 2.50 11.95 -1.67
N GLN A 377 1.24 11.50 -1.66
CA GLN A 377 0.53 10.95 -2.82
C GLN A 377 1.30 9.86 -3.58
N ILE A 378 1.79 8.84 -2.88
CA ILE A 378 2.54 7.71 -3.47
C ILE A 378 1.58 6.70 -4.14
N PHE A 379 0.75 7.20 -5.04
CA PHE A 379 -0.30 6.44 -5.71
C PHE A 379 -0.43 6.84 -7.17
N GLU A 380 -0.88 5.89 -7.98
CA GLU A 380 -1.42 6.15 -9.31
C GLU A 380 -2.90 5.82 -9.31
N CYS A 381 -3.71 6.68 -9.92
CA CYS A 381 -5.11 6.42 -10.16
C CYS A 381 -5.29 5.66 -11.49
N VAL A 382 -6.12 4.62 -11.47
CA VAL A 382 -6.55 3.89 -12.66
C VAL A 382 -8.07 3.86 -12.70
N GLY A 383 -8.66 4.63 -13.61
CA GLY A 383 -10.09 4.61 -13.87
C GLY A 383 -10.89 5.76 -13.25
N LEU A 384 -10.27 6.84 -12.77
CA LEU A 384 -10.97 8.10 -12.45
C LEU A 384 -10.66 9.16 -13.52
N GLN A 385 -11.66 10.00 -13.81
CA GLN A 385 -11.48 11.12 -14.74
C GLN A 385 -10.49 12.16 -14.22
N GLN A 386 -9.78 12.81 -15.16
CA GLN A 386 -8.80 13.84 -14.83
C GLN A 386 -9.43 14.99 -14.03
N LYS A 387 -10.68 15.38 -14.35
CA LYS A 387 -11.40 16.45 -13.63
C LYS A 387 -11.62 16.14 -12.14
N VAL A 388 -11.91 14.87 -11.79
CA VAL A 388 -12.07 14.44 -10.40
C VAL A 388 -10.74 14.53 -9.68
N VAL A 389 -9.67 14.06 -10.33
CA VAL A 389 -8.31 14.10 -9.81
C VAL A 389 -7.83 15.55 -9.62
N ASP A 390 -8.04 16.43 -10.60
CA ASP A 390 -7.64 17.83 -10.51
C ASP A 390 -8.33 18.56 -9.35
N LYS A 391 -9.62 18.28 -9.11
CA LYS A 391 -10.40 18.92 -8.05
C LYS A 391 -10.03 18.39 -6.65
N TYR A 392 -9.98 17.07 -6.49
CA TYR A 392 -9.93 16.42 -5.18
C TYR A 392 -8.61 15.70 -4.86
N PHE A 393 -7.81 15.31 -5.84
CA PHE A 393 -6.56 14.53 -5.69
C PHE A 393 -5.41 15.17 -6.47
N THR A 394 -5.34 16.51 -6.45
CA THR A 394 -4.52 17.31 -7.34
C THR A 394 -3.05 16.84 -7.31
N GLY A 395 -2.48 16.53 -8.48
CA GLY A 395 -1.10 16.06 -8.63
C GLY A 395 -0.95 14.54 -8.81
N THR A 396 -2.00 13.76 -8.58
CA THR A 396 -1.99 12.31 -8.82
C THR A 396 -2.09 11.99 -10.31
N ALA A 397 -1.32 11.01 -10.79
CA ALA A 397 -1.42 10.58 -12.19
C ALA A 397 -2.70 9.75 -12.44
N THR A 398 -3.43 10.06 -13.51
CA THR A 398 -4.50 9.20 -14.05
C THR A 398 -4.36 9.09 -15.56
N ARG A 399 -3.85 7.96 -16.04
CA ARG A 399 -3.57 7.74 -17.48
C ARG A 399 -4.73 7.10 -18.22
N ILE A 400 -5.61 6.45 -17.47
CA ILE A 400 -6.79 5.78 -17.97
C ILE A 400 -7.96 6.36 -17.19
N GLU A 401 -8.71 7.22 -17.86
CA GLU A 401 -9.88 7.87 -17.27
C GLU A 401 -11.10 6.92 -17.26
N GLY A 402 -12.10 7.25 -16.44
CA GLY A 402 -13.30 6.42 -16.29
C GLY A 402 -14.38 7.09 -15.46
N ALA A 403 -14.51 6.65 -14.21
CA ALA A 403 -15.50 7.13 -13.26
C ALA A 403 -15.36 8.62 -12.96
N ASP A 404 -16.50 9.31 -12.93
CA ASP A 404 -16.65 10.69 -12.49
C ASP A 404 -17.23 10.75 -11.06
N VAL A 405 -17.56 11.96 -10.58
CA VAL A 405 -18.21 12.14 -9.27
C VAL A 405 -19.57 11.45 -9.21
N ALA A 406 -20.29 11.36 -10.33
CA ALA A 406 -21.60 10.72 -10.36
C ALA A 406 -21.50 9.20 -10.19
N ALA A 407 -20.52 8.56 -10.82
CA ALA A 407 -20.21 7.15 -10.59
C ALA A 407 -19.83 6.88 -9.13
N ILE A 408 -18.93 7.69 -8.55
CA ILE A 408 -18.52 7.56 -7.14
C ILE A 408 -19.71 7.70 -6.18
N ALA A 409 -20.60 8.66 -6.46
CA ALA A 409 -21.82 8.85 -5.69
C ALA A 409 -22.77 7.66 -5.83
N GLU A 410 -22.97 7.13 -7.05
CA GLU A 410 -23.86 5.99 -7.29
C GLU A 410 -23.38 4.72 -6.59
N GLU A 411 -22.08 4.40 -6.63
CA GLU A 411 -21.52 3.25 -5.91
C GLU A 411 -21.75 3.36 -4.40
N THR A 412 -21.63 4.58 -3.86
CA THR A 412 -21.90 4.87 -2.44
C THR A 412 -23.38 4.71 -2.12
N LEU A 413 -24.26 5.21 -2.99
CA LEU A 413 -25.71 5.12 -2.83
C LEU A 413 -26.26 3.71 -3.04
N GLU A 414 -25.58 2.87 -3.82
CA GLU A 414 -25.90 1.45 -3.96
C GLU A 414 -25.68 0.70 -2.64
N ARG A 415 -24.53 0.91 -1.98
CA ARG A 415 -24.27 0.38 -0.63
C ARG A 415 -25.26 0.93 0.40
N HIS A 416 -25.53 2.23 0.34
CA HIS A 416 -26.46 2.90 1.23
C HIS A 416 -27.90 2.35 1.11
N ARG A 417 -28.43 2.20 -0.11
CA ARG A 417 -29.76 1.61 -0.35
C ARG A 417 -29.85 0.17 0.16
N ARG A 418 -28.78 -0.62 0.03
CA ARG A 418 -28.71 -1.98 0.60
C ARG A 418 -28.77 -1.98 2.12
N ALA A 419 -28.16 -0.98 2.78
CA ALA A 419 -28.22 -0.83 4.24
C ALA A 419 -29.57 -0.30 4.74
N PHE A 420 -30.29 0.47 3.93
CA PHE A 420 -31.57 1.09 4.29
C PHE A 420 -32.69 0.73 3.29
N PRO A 421 -33.07 -0.55 3.17
CA PRO A 421 -34.09 -0.98 2.22
C PRO A 421 -35.48 -0.42 2.57
N ASP A 422 -36.33 -0.22 1.56
CA ASP A 422 -37.70 0.28 1.74
C ASP A 422 -38.62 -0.72 2.45
N ARG A 423 -38.32 -2.01 2.34
CA ARG A 423 -39.00 -3.09 3.06
C ARG A 423 -37.99 -3.95 3.81
N VAL A 424 -38.25 -4.19 5.10
CA VAL A 424 -37.42 -5.03 5.96
C VAL A 424 -38.08 -6.40 6.05
N ASP A 425 -38.02 -7.18 4.97
CA ASP A 425 -38.62 -8.52 4.94
C ASP A 425 -37.64 -9.59 5.47
N THR A 426 -36.35 -9.27 5.58
CA THR A 426 -35.29 -10.19 6.05
C THR A 426 -34.28 -9.44 6.92
N PRO A 427 -33.68 -10.08 7.95
CA PRO A 427 -32.60 -9.48 8.72
C PRO A 427 -31.43 -9.12 7.80
N ALA A 428 -30.85 -7.94 8.00
CA ALA A 428 -29.65 -7.53 7.28
C ALA A 428 -28.51 -8.52 7.56
N THR A 429 -27.94 -9.10 6.51
CA THR A 429 -26.77 -9.99 6.58
C THR A 429 -25.68 -9.46 5.66
N LEU A 430 -24.43 -9.59 6.06
CA LEU A 430 -23.30 -9.24 5.19
C LEU A 430 -23.21 -10.15 3.98
N GLU A 431 -22.75 -9.59 2.88
CA GLU A 431 -22.42 -10.37 1.69
C GLU A 431 -21.23 -11.29 1.98
N VAL A 432 -21.20 -12.45 1.30
CA VAL A 432 -20.11 -13.43 1.47
C VAL A 432 -18.75 -12.84 1.07
N GLY A 433 -18.74 -11.84 0.19
CA GLY A 433 -17.55 -11.30 -0.47
C GLY A 433 -17.18 -12.11 -1.71
N GLY A 434 -15.90 -12.08 -2.08
CA GLY A 434 -15.38 -12.75 -3.26
C GLY A 434 -14.34 -11.93 -4.01
N ASP A 435 -13.67 -10.99 -3.37
CA ASP A 435 -12.59 -10.21 -3.97
C ASP A 435 -11.25 -10.95 -3.80
N TYR A 436 -11.08 -11.70 -2.71
CA TYR A 436 -9.85 -12.43 -2.40
C TYR A 436 -9.89 -13.90 -2.81
N GLN A 437 -11.09 -14.49 -2.88
CA GLN A 437 -11.30 -15.87 -3.27
C GLN A 437 -12.61 -16.02 -4.05
N TRP A 438 -12.56 -16.72 -5.18
CA TRP A 438 -13.75 -16.97 -6.00
C TRP A 438 -14.92 -17.55 -5.18
N ARG A 439 -16.08 -16.92 -5.34
CA ARG A 439 -17.39 -17.34 -4.84
C ARG A 439 -18.40 -17.23 -5.96
N ASN A 440 -19.41 -18.11 -5.96
CA ASN A 440 -20.43 -18.11 -7.01
C ASN A 440 -21.24 -16.80 -7.07
N GLU A 441 -21.50 -16.17 -5.93
CA GLU A 441 -22.26 -14.92 -5.80
C GLU A 441 -21.36 -13.67 -5.64
N GLY A 442 -20.04 -13.87 -5.64
CA GLY A 442 -19.03 -12.85 -5.39
C GLY A 442 -18.67 -12.03 -6.63
N GLU A 443 -17.49 -11.41 -6.59
CA GLU A 443 -16.90 -10.75 -7.75
C GLU A 443 -16.54 -11.79 -8.83
N GLY A 444 -16.54 -11.37 -10.09
CA GLY A 444 -16.04 -12.21 -11.16
C GLY A 444 -14.55 -12.48 -10.99
N HIS A 445 -14.11 -13.70 -11.29
CA HIS A 445 -12.69 -14.04 -11.42
C HIS A 445 -12.39 -14.56 -12.82
N LEU A 446 -11.27 -14.13 -13.40
CA LEU A 446 -10.79 -14.64 -14.68
C LEU A 446 -10.49 -16.15 -14.61
N PHE A 447 -9.95 -16.64 -13.49
CA PHE A 447 -9.70 -18.07 -13.27
C PHE A 447 -10.84 -18.74 -12.49
N SER A 448 -12.02 -18.84 -13.13
CA SER A 448 -13.15 -19.57 -12.57
C SER A 448 -12.94 -21.09 -12.58
N PRO A 449 -13.68 -21.87 -11.75
CA PRO A 449 -13.61 -23.33 -11.77
C PRO A 449 -13.86 -23.95 -13.15
N GLN A 450 -14.76 -23.36 -13.94
CA GLN A 450 -15.07 -23.81 -15.29
C GLN A 450 -13.91 -23.59 -16.26
N VAL A 451 -13.24 -22.43 -16.17
CA VAL A 451 -12.04 -22.10 -16.96
C VAL A 451 -10.91 -23.08 -16.63
N ILE A 452 -10.65 -23.31 -15.34
CA ILE A 452 -9.60 -24.22 -14.87
C ILE A 452 -9.89 -25.67 -15.32
N HIS A 453 -11.12 -26.15 -15.12
CA HIS A 453 -11.51 -27.50 -15.51
C HIS A 453 -11.36 -27.72 -17.02
N SER A 454 -11.81 -26.76 -17.83
CA SER A 454 -11.73 -26.86 -19.30
C SER A 454 -10.28 -26.89 -19.78
N LEU A 455 -9.40 -26.08 -19.20
CA LEU A 455 -7.97 -26.10 -19.50
C LEU A 455 -7.34 -27.44 -19.13
N GLN A 456 -7.59 -27.93 -17.91
CA GLN A 456 -7.04 -29.20 -17.44
C GLN A 456 -7.50 -30.38 -18.30
N LYS A 457 -8.78 -30.40 -18.69
CA LYS A 457 -9.33 -31.43 -19.59
C LYS A 457 -8.64 -31.39 -20.94
N ALA A 458 -8.55 -30.20 -21.55
CA ALA A 458 -7.94 -30.01 -22.86
C ALA A 458 -6.50 -30.55 -22.94
N VAL A 459 -5.66 -30.20 -21.94
CA VAL A 459 -4.26 -30.60 -21.92
C VAL A 459 -4.05 -32.07 -21.52
N ARG A 460 -4.93 -32.65 -20.69
CA ARG A 460 -4.85 -34.08 -20.30
C ARG A 460 -5.31 -35.01 -21.42
N THR A 461 -6.33 -34.62 -22.19
CA THR A 461 -6.85 -35.44 -23.31
C THR A 461 -6.24 -35.07 -24.65
N ASN A 462 -5.31 -34.11 -24.69
CA ASN A 462 -4.72 -33.56 -25.90
C ASN A 462 -5.77 -33.18 -26.97
N ASN A 463 -6.82 -32.47 -26.56
CA ASN A 463 -7.95 -32.13 -27.43
C ASN A 463 -8.03 -30.62 -27.68
N TYR A 464 -7.76 -30.21 -28.93
CA TYR A 464 -7.73 -28.81 -29.32
C TYR A 464 -9.12 -28.15 -29.33
N ASP A 465 -10.19 -28.87 -29.63
CA ASP A 465 -11.56 -28.34 -29.57
C ASP A 465 -11.93 -27.98 -28.12
N THR A 466 -11.52 -28.80 -27.15
CA THR A 466 -11.68 -28.49 -25.73
C THR A 466 -10.83 -27.28 -25.33
N PHE A 467 -9.64 -27.12 -25.91
CA PHE A 467 -8.83 -25.91 -25.72
C PHE A 467 -9.53 -24.68 -26.31
N LYS A 468 -10.22 -24.81 -27.45
CA LYS A 468 -11.03 -23.73 -28.03
C LYS A 468 -12.18 -23.34 -27.11
N VAL A 469 -12.85 -24.29 -26.46
CA VAL A 469 -13.86 -24.00 -25.41
C VAL A 469 -13.24 -23.19 -24.27
N TYR A 470 -12.10 -23.64 -23.72
CA TYR A 470 -11.36 -22.89 -22.70
C TYR A 470 -11.04 -21.46 -23.16
N SER A 471 -10.46 -21.32 -24.35
CA SER A 471 -10.08 -20.01 -24.89
C SER A 471 -11.30 -19.11 -25.13
N GLY A 472 -12.43 -19.69 -25.52
CA GLY A 472 -13.71 -19.01 -25.64
C GLY A 472 -14.20 -18.48 -24.31
N LEU A 473 -14.13 -19.27 -23.23
CA LEU A 473 -14.50 -18.82 -21.88
C LEU A 473 -13.63 -17.65 -21.39
N VAL A 474 -12.33 -17.64 -21.73
CA VAL A 474 -11.41 -16.57 -21.33
C VAL A 474 -11.54 -15.32 -22.20
N ASN A 475 -11.78 -15.49 -23.50
CA ASN A 475 -11.80 -14.40 -24.49
C ASN A 475 -13.18 -13.75 -24.63
N ASN A 476 -14.26 -14.52 -24.49
CA ASN A 476 -15.64 -14.01 -24.59
C ASN A 476 -16.04 -13.33 -23.29
N GLN A 477 -15.43 -12.18 -23.03
CA GLN A 477 -15.70 -11.29 -21.91
C GLN A 477 -16.95 -10.43 -22.14
N MET A 478 -17.97 -10.96 -22.83
CA MET A 478 -19.17 -10.19 -23.20
C MET A 478 -20.00 -9.74 -21.99
N GLN A 479 -19.93 -10.49 -20.88
CA GLN A 479 -20.67 -10.17 -19.65
C GLN A 479 -19.83 -9.42 -18.60
N GLN A 480 -18.51 -9.66 -18.57
CA GLN A 480 -17.60 -9.06 -17.59
C GLN A 480 -16.21 -8.90 -18.20
N ILE A 481 -15.71 -7.66 -18.19
CA ILE A 481 -14.37 -7.34 -18.68
C ILE A 481 -13.42 -7.32 -17.50
N PHE A 482 -12.37 -8.14 -17.55
CA PHE A 482 -11.41 -8.24 -16.43
C PHE A 482 -10.20 -7.33 -16.59
N THR A 483 -9.78 -7.12 -17.84
CA THR A 483 -8.50 -6.49 -18.16
C THR A 483 -8.65 -5.45 -19.26
N LEU A 484 -7.77 -4.44 -19.27
CA LEU A 484 -7.78 -3.38 -20.29
C LEU A 484 -7.68 -3.93 -21.72
N ARG A 485 -6.91 -5.00 -21.94
CA ARG A 485 -6.80 -5.64 -23.26
C ARG A 485 -8.13 -6.24 -23.74
N GLY A 486 -9.07 -6.51 -22.85
CA GLY A 486 -10.43 -6.95 -23.19
C GLY A 486 -11.28 -5.85 -23.86
N LEU A 487 -10.87 -4.58 -23.72
CA LEU A 487 -11.49 -3.45 -24.40
C LEU A 487 -10.94 -3.23 -25.83
N LEU A 488 -9.91 -3.99 -26.22
CA LEU A 488 -9.24 -3.83 -27.50
C LEU A 488 -9.75 -4.88 -28.49
N GLN A 489 -9.96 -4.45 -29.73
CA GLN A 489 -10.28 -5.33 -30.85
C GLN A 489 -9.24 -5.22 -31.96
N PHE A 490 -8.96 -6.34 -32.62
CA PHE A 490 -8.12 -6.34 -33.81
C PHE A 490 -8.88 -5.71 -34.98
N LYS A 491 -8.21 -4.83 -35.74
CA LYS A 491 -8.77 -4.30 -36.99
C LYS A 491 -8.87 -5.43 -38.03
N ALA A 492 -9.99 -5.46 -38.76
CA ALA A 492 -10.16 -6.40 -39.85
C ALA A 492 -9.03 -6.27 -40.89
N ARG A 493 -8.51 -7.40 -41.34
CA ARG A 493 -7.48 -7.54 -42.38
C ARG A 493 -7.87 -8.69 -43.30
N THR A 494 -7.28 -8.74 -44.50
CA THR A 494 -7.41 -9.89 -45.40
C THR A 494 -6.81 -11.12 -44.74
N PRO A 495 -7.58 -12.20 -44.52
CA PRO A 495 -7.04 -13.45 -44.00
C PRO A 495 -6.03 -14.06 -44.98
N VAL A 496 -5.01 -14.70 -44.43
CA VAL A 496 -4.07 -15.55 -45.17
C VAL A 496 -4.32 -17.01 -44.80
N ASP A 497 -3.82 -17.94 -45.62
CA ASP A 497 -3.87 -19.35 -45.25
C ASP A 497 -3.03 -19.59 -43.98
N ILE A 498 -3.50 -20.46 -43.09
CA ILE A 498 -2.77 -20.81 -41.87
C ILE A 498 -1.39 -21.43 -42.19
N SER A 499 -1.24 -22.06 -43.36
CA SER A 499 0.05 -22.60 -43.83
C SER A 499 1.10 -21.52 -44.11
N GLU A 500 0.68 -20.27 -44.33
CA GLU A 500 1.60 -19.14 -44.53
C GLU A 500 2.08 -18.53 -43.20
N VAL A 501 1.44 -18.88 -42.07
CA VAL A 501 1.81 -18.39 -40.74
C VAL A 501 3.06 -19.11 -40.25
N GLU A 502 3.88 -18.42 -39.44
CA GLU A 502 5.05 -19.03 -38.81
C GLU A 502 4.68 -20.31 -38.03
N SER A 503 5.56 -21.33 -38.09
CA SER A 503 5.27 -22.64 -37.50
C SER A 503 5.15 -22.58 -35.97
N ALA A 504 4.44 -23.54 -35.39
CA ALA A 504 4.29 -23.63 -33.93
C ALA A 504 5.65 -23.75 -33.23
N GLU A 505 6.60 -24.51 -33.79
CA GLU A 505 7.95 -24.68 -33.26
C GLU A 505 8.74 -23.37 -33.24
N SER A 506 8.48 -22.46 -34.19
CA SER A 506 9.05 -21.10 -34.17
C SER A 506 8.43 -20.25 -33.05
N ILE A 507 7.10 -20.28 -32.92
CA ILE A 507 6.36 -19.51 -31.92
C ILE A 507 6.73 -19.95 -30.49
N LEU A 508 6.78 -21.26 -30.24
CA LEU A 508 7.02 -21.83 -28.90
C LEU A 508 8.38 -21.42 -28.31
N LYS A 509 9.38 -21.12 -29.15
CA LYS A 509 10.69 -20.58 -28.71
C LYS A 509 10.57 -19.22 -28.03
N ARG A 510 9.50 -18.46 -28.32
CA ARG A 510 9.20 -17.17 -27.69
C ARG A 510 8.59 -17.35 -26.30
N PHE A 511 8.06 -18.54 -25.98
CA PHE A 511 7.39 -18.79 -24.71
C PHE A 511 8.41 -19.05 -23.59
N LYS A 512 8.08 -18.49 -22.43
CA LYS A 512 8.84 -18.66 -21.20
C LYS A 512 7.88 -19.04 -20.08
N THR A 513 8.22 -20.01 -19.25
CA THR A 513 7.46 -20.21 -18.01
C THR A 513 7.85 -19.12 -17.02
N GLY A 514 6.88 -18.70 -16.19
CA GLY A 514 7.14 -17.75 -15.12
C GLY A 514 8.22 -18.23 -14.14
N ALA A 515 8.84 -17.28 -13.45
CA ALA A 515 9.85 -17.53 -12.43
C ALA A 515 9.18 -17.97 -11.12
N MET A 516 9.11 -19.28 -10.88
CA MET A 516 8.54 -19.86 -9.66
C MET A 516 9.64 -20.60 -8.91
N SER A 517 9.87 -20.26 -7.65
CA SER A 517 11.00 -20.83 -6.91
C SER A 517 10.75 -22.28 -6.52
N TYR A 518 11.80 -23.10 -6.58
CA TYR A 518 11.86 -24.30 -5.74
C TYR A 518 11.66 -23.88 -4.27
N GLY A 519 10.79 -24.61 -3.57
CA GLY A 519 10.27 -24.22 -2.25
C GLY A 519 8.89 -23.56 -2.33
N SER A 520 8.61 -22.69 -3.31
CA SER A 520 7.22 -22.21 -3.55
C SER A 520 6.36 -23.30 -4.19
N ILE A 521 6.91 -23.99 -5.19
CA ILE A 521 6.36 -25.17 -5.83
C ILE A 521 7.23 -26.40 -5.51
N SER A 522 6.69 -27.60 -5.71
CA SER A 522 7.42 -28.83 -5.47
C SER A 522 8.55 -29.04 -6.50
N SER A 523 9.50 -29.93 -6.18
CA SER A 523 10.55 -30.37 -7.10
C SER A 523 9.98 -30.90 -8.40
N GLU A 524 8.94 -31.73 -8.32
CA GLU A 524 8.32 -32.40 -9.46
C GLU A 524 7.69 -31.36 -10.40
N ALA A 525 6.98 -30.37 -9.85
CA ALA A 525 6.41 -29.29 -10.65
C ALA A 525 7.49 -28.43 -11.31
N HIS A 526 8.56 -28.11 -10.57
CA HIS A 526 9.66 -27.28 -11.08
C HIS A 526 10.44 -27.99 -12.21
N GLU A 527 10.76 -29.26 -12.01
CA GLU A 527 11.47 -30.09 -12.99
C GLU A 527 10.61 -30.38 -14.22
N ALA A 528 9.31 -30.64 -14.06
CA ALA A 528 8.39 -30.87 -15.17
C ALA A 528 8.32 -29.65 -16.11
N LEU A 529 8.28 -28.44 -15.55
CA LEU A 529 8.33 -27.20 -16.33
C LEU A 529 9.65 -27.06 -17.10
N ALA A 530 10.78 -27.42 -16.46
CA ALA A 530 12.08 -27.35 -17.12
C ALA A 530 12.18 -28.31 -18.30
N ILE A 531 11.78 -29.57 -18.10
CA ILE A 531 11.73 -30.59 -19.14
C ILE A 531 10.83 -30.13 -20.30
N ALA A 532 9.61 -29.70 -20.00
CA ALA A 532 8.65 -29.28 -21.02
C ALA A 532 9.19 -28.12 -21.89
N MET A 533 9.75 -27.08 -21.26
CA MET A 533 10.27 -25.92 -22.00
C MET A 533 11.52 -26.25 -22.81
N ASN A 534 12.41 -27.10 -22.28
CA ASN A 534 13.59 -27.54 -23.02
C ASN A 534 13.20 -28.37 -24.25
N ARG A 535 12.18 -29.23 -24.13
CA ARG A 535 11.69 -30.07 -25.22
C ARG A 535 11.10 -29.26 -26.38
N ILE A 536 10.38 -28.18 -26.08
CA ILE A 536 9.78 -27.31 -27.12
C ILE A 536 10.70 -26.17 -27.59
N GLY A 537 11.94 -26.12 -27.09
CA GLY A 537 12.90 -25.06 -27.42
C GLY A 537 12.59 -23.69 -26.81
N GLY A 538 11.64 -23.61 -25.89
CA GLY A 538 11.37 -22.41 -25.09
C GLY A 538 12.32 -22.31 -23.89
N LYS A 539 11.96 -21.50 -22.87
CA LYS A 539 12.81 -21.33 -21.68
C LYS A 539 12.02 -21.44 -20.38
N SER A 540 12.52 -22.25 -19.45
CA SER A 540 12.06 -22.22 -18.05
C SER A 540 12.96 -21.33 -17.19
N ASN A 541 12.44 -20.92 -16.04
CA ASN A 541 13.11 -20.01 -15.11
C ASN A 541 13.14 -20.62 -13.70
N THR A 542 14.30 -20.56 -13.05
CA THR A 542 14.52 -21.13 -11.71
C THR A 542 13.68 -20.50 -10.61
N GLY A 543 13.28 -19.23 -10.77
CA GLY A 543 12.80 -18.43 -9.66
C GLY A 543 13.89 -18.18 -8.61
N GLU A 544 13.46 -17.70 -7.44
CA GLU A 544 14.35 -17.15 -6.41
C GLU A 544 15.08 -18.19 -5.57
N GLY A 545 14.72 -19.49 -5.69
CA GLY A 545 15.12 -20.55 -4.75
C GLY A 545 16.41 -21.28 -5.10
N GLY A 546 17.10 -20.88 -6.16
CA GLY A 546 18.23 -21.62 -6.71
C GLY A 546 17.81 -22.83 -7.53
N GLU A 547 18.79 -23.69 -7.86
CA GLU A 547 18.58 -24.92 -8.60
C GLU A 547 19.64 -25.96 -8.21
N ASP A 548 19.22 -27.23 -8.07
CA ASP A 548 20.11 -28.34 -7.74
C ASP A 548 21.16 -28.53 -8.86
N PRO A 549 22.48 -28.50 -8.55
CA PRO A 549 23.54 -28.75 -9.51
C PRO A 549 23.46 -30.08 -10.26
N ALA A 550 22.81 -31.10 -9.69
CA ALA A 550 22.57 -32.38 -10.38
C ALA A 550 21.78 -32.19 -11.68
N ARG A 551 20.92 -31.17 -11.76
CA ARG A 551 20.09 -30.87 -12.93
C ARG A 551 20.90 -30.33 -14.12
N PHE A 552 22.08 -29.76 -13.88
CA PHE A 552 22.86 -29.09 -14.93
C PHE A 552 23.33 -30.05 -16.02
N THR A 553 23.65 -31.27 -15.63
CA THR A 553 24.11 -32.35 -16.53
C THR A 553 23.10 -33.48 -16.65
N TRP A 554 21.98 -33.41 -15.94
CA TRP A 554 20.96 -34.45 -16.01
C TRP A 554 20.29 -34.45 -17.39
N THR A 555 20.23 -35.63 -17.99
CA THR A 555 19.39 -35.93 -19.14
C THR A 555 18.76 -37.30 -19.00
N ASN A 556 17.54 -37.51 -19.51
CA ASN A 556 16.96 -38.85 -19.66
C ASN A 556 17.34 -39.49 -21.01
N GLU A 557 16.87 -40.71 -21.25
CA GLU A 557 17.09 -41.47 -22.50
C GLU A 557 16.53 -40.76 -23.75
N GLN A 558 15.56 -39.86 -23.58
CA GLN A 558 14.96 -39.07 -24.66
C GLN A 558 15.74 -37.75 -24.92
N GLY A 559 16.79 -37.48 -24.15
CA GLY A 559 17.58 -36.25 -24.25
C GLY A 559 16.96 -35.03 -23.58
N ASP A 560 15.90 -35.20 -22.77
CA ASP A 560 15.31 -34.09 -22.02
C ASP A 560 16.26 -33.58 -20.95
N SER A 561 16.23 -32.28 -20.67
CA SER A 561 17.02 -31.68 -19.59
C SER A 561 16.12 -31.08 -18.51
N LYS A 562 16.53 -31.26 -17.24
CA LYS A 562 15.94 -30.58 -16.08
C LYS A 562 16.57 -29.21 -15.82
N ASN A 563 17.60 -28.82 -16.55
CA ASN A 563 18.30 -27.55 -16.35
C ASN A 563 17.43 -26.38 -16.83
N SER A 564 17.10 -25.43 -15.95
CA SER A 564 16.36 -24.24 -16.35
C SER A 564 17.21 -23.29 -17.17
N ALA A 565 16.73 -22.88 -18.35
CA ALA A 565 17.50 -22.00 -19.23
C ALA A 565 17.75 -20.60 -18.64
N ILE A 566 16.80 -20.07 -17.86
CA ILE A 566 16.90 -18.76 -17.21
C ILE A 566 17.23 -18.97 -15.72
N LYS A 567 18.30 -18.32 -15.26
CA LYS A 567 18.71 -18.31 -13.85
C LYS A 567 18.38 -16.95 -13.23
N GLN A 568 17.59 -16.95 -12.16
CA GLN A 568 17.22 -15.71 -11.49
C GLN A 568 18.24 -15.31 -10.43
N VAL A 569 18.46 -14.00 -10.29
CA VAL A 569 19.24 -13.36 -9.23
C VAL A 569 18.32 -12.36 -8.53
N ALA A 570 17.85 -12.70 -7.34
CA ALA A 570 16.95 -11.90 -6.52
C ALA A 570 17.64 -11.42 -5.22
N SER A 571 16.99 -10.56 -4.43
CA SER A 571 17.58 -9.90 -3.25
C SER A 571 18.29 -10.85 -2.28
N GLY A 572 17.68 -11.99 -1.95
CA GLY A 572 18.26 -12.99 -1.04
C GLY A 572 19.42 -13.82 -1.61
N ARG A 573 19.66 -13.76 -2.93
CA ARG A 573 20.73 -14.49 -3.64
C ARG A 573 20.76 -16.02 -3.35
N PHE A 574 19.64 -16.63 -3.02
CA PHE A 574 19.58 -18.08 -2.74
C PHE A 574 20.03 -18.90 -3.94
N GLY A 575 20.95 -19.85 -3.70
CA GLY A 575 21.50 -20.73 -4.74
C GLY A 575 22.36 -20.03 -5.81
N VAL A 576 22.61 -18.71 -5.69
CA VAL A 576 23.41 -17.96 -6.67
C VAL A 576 24.90 -18.25 -6.43
N THR A 577 25.44 -19.15 -7.24
CA THR A 577 26.86 -19.53 -7.24
C THR A 577 27.48 -19.26 -8.61
N SER A 578 28.82 -19.26 -8.70
CA SER A 578 29.51 -19.18 -10.00
C SER A 578 29.03 -20.29 -10.95
N ARG A 579 28.97 -21.54 -10.46
CA ARG A 579 28.48 -22.69 -11.24
C ARG A 579 27.03 -22.54 -11.68
N TYR A 580 26.16 -21.99 -10.82
CA TYR A 580 24.77 -21.72 -11.18
C TYR A 580 24.65 -20.70 -12.33
N LEU A 581 25.41 -19.60 -12.25
CA LEU A 581 25.40 -18.54 -13.27
C LEU A 581 26.01 -19.00 -14.59
N THR A 582 27.07 -19.81 -14.58
CA THR A 582 27.68 -20.36 -15.81
C THR A 582 26.79 -21.37 -16.52
N ASN A 583 25.79 -21.95 -15.82
CA ASN A 583 24.80 -22.86 -16.40
C ASN A 583 23.52 -22.13 -16.87
N ALA A 584 23.53 -20.80 -16.91
CA ALA A 584 22.44 -19.98 -17.45
C ALA A 584 22.61 -19.75 -18.96
N LYS A 585 21.52 -19.79 -19.72
CA LYS A 585 21.45 -19.16 -21.05
C LYS A 585 21.04 -17.70 -20.97
N GLU A 586 20.34 -17.33 -19.90
CA GLU A 586 19.85 -15.97 -19.64
C GLU A 586 19.85 -15.76 -18.12
N ILE A 587 20.36 -14.61 -17.66
CA ILE A 587 20.35 -14.23 -16.24
C ILE A 587 19.26 -13.18 -16.04
N GLN A 588 18.30 -13.46 -15.18
CA GLN A 588 17.25 -12.52 -14.82
C GLN A 588 17.57 -11.85 -13.48
N ILE A 589 17.85 -10.54 -13.52
CA ILE A 589 17.93 -9.73 -12.30
C ILE A 589 16.49 -9.40 -11.89
N LYS A 590 16.02 -10.02 -10.80
CA LYS A 590 14.66 -9.79 -10.30
C LYS A 590 14.66 -8.57 -9.40
N MET A 591 14.14 -7.46 -9.92
CA MET A 591 13.92 -6.24 -9.14
C MET A 591 12.62 -6.30 -8.33
N ALA A 592 11.53 -6.78 -8.94
CA ALA A 592 10.21 -6.84 -8.33
C ALA A 592 9.34 -7.94 -8.99
N GLN A 593 8.16 -8.19 -8.42
CA GLN A 593 7.10 -9.00 -9.03
C GLN A 593 5.73 -8.33 -8.86
N GLY A 594 4.82 -8.54 -9.81
CA GLY A 594 3.51 -7.87 -9.81
C GLY A 594 2.62 -8.16 -8.59
N ALA A 595 2.74 -9.34 -7.96
CA ALA A 595 1.92 -9.70 -6.81
C ALA A 595 2.29 -8.95 -5.51
N LYS A 596 3.53 -8.46 -5.40
CA LYS A 596 4.04 -7.74 -4.22
C LYS A 596 5.22 -6.85 -4.62
N PRO A 597 4.96 -5.79 -5.38
CA PRO A 597 6.03 -4.92 -5.85
C PRO A 597 6.59 -4.10 -4.67
N GLY A 598 7.88 -3.78 -4.73
CA GLY A 598 8.59 -3.11 -3.63
C GLY A 598 8.94 -4.00 -2.43
N GLU A 599 8.66 -5.30 -2.49
CA GLU A 599 8.95 -6.28 -1.44
C GLU A 599 9.81 -7.46 -1.94
N GLY A 600 10.36 -8.23 -1.00
CA GLY A 600 11.11 -9.47 -1.28
C GLY A 600 10.24 -10.74 -1.39
N GLY A 601 10.84 -11.82 -1.87
CA GLY A 601 10.28 -13.18 -1.80
C GLY A 601 9.95 -13.59 -0.36
N GLN A 602 8.95 -14.47 -0.20
CA GLN A 602 8.56 -15.01 1.10
C GLN A 602 8.41 -16.53 0.93
N LEU A 603 8.97 -17.28 1.87
CA LEU A 603 8.84 -18.73 1.95
C LEU A 603 8.54 -19.09 3.42
N PRO A 604 7.38 -19.68 3.73
CA PRO A 604 7.05 -20.08 5.09
C PRO A 604 8.09 -21.07 5.64
N GLY A 605 8.44 -20.94 6.92
CA GLY A 605 9.49 -21.77 7.55
C GLY A 605 9.22 -23.28 7.46
N GLY A 606 7.95 -23.71 7.50
CA GLY A 606 7.59 -25.12 7.33
C GLY A 606 7.82 -25.71 5.93
N LYS A 607 8.25 -24.89 4.95
CA LYS A 607 8.62 -25.30 3.60
C LYS A 607 10.13 -25.22 3.32
N VAL A 608 10.93 -24.81 4.30
CA VAL A 608 12.39 -24.64 4.18
C VAL A 608 13.09 -25.93 4.52
#